data_AF-A0A351YBC6-F1
#
_entry.id   AF-A0A351YBC6-F1
#
_cell.length_a   1.000
_cell.length_b   1.000
_cell.length_c   1.000
_cell.angle_alpha   90.00
_cell.angle_beta   90.00
_cell.angle_gamma   90.00
#
_symmetry.space_group_name_H-M   'P 1'
#
loop_
_entity.id
_entity.type
_entity.pdbx_description
1 polymer ?
#
loop_
_entity_poly.entity_id
_entity_poly.type
_entity_poly.pdbx_seq_one_letter_code
_entity_poly.pdbx_strand_id
1 'polypeptide(L)'
;MVLLLLPKFDSGRDLVYNLLKQNVMAKSENVIRGRIGNMIFYRVRGVTRIRSVPLSAVRPDALKCRTARLRLIAAVRFYQRLQDTRLRDIWRLAAKDTAMNGYNLFVKQNIYVFNERTLFDPARLLL
;
A
#
# COMPACT_ATOMS: atom_id res chain seq x y z
N MET A 1 5.60 -8.86 2.71
CA MET A 1 4.13 -8.71 2.90
C MET A 1 3.86 -8.55 4.39
N VAL A 2 3.63 -7.34 4.95
CA VAL A 2 3.00 -7.27 6.27
C VAL A 2 1.56 -7.77 6.05
N LEU A 3 1.41 -9.08 6.20
CA LEU A 3 0.21 -9.66 6.76
C LEU A 3 0.23 -9.13 8.20
N LEU A 4 -0.50 -8.04 8.46
CA LEU A 4 -1.05 -7.93 9.79
C LEU A 4 -1.99 -9.12 9.82
N LEU A 5 -1.54 -10.20 10.49
CA LEU A 5 -2.40 -11.26 10.96
C LEU A 5 -3.61 -10.53 11.52
N LEU A 6 -4.75 -10.64 10.83
CA LEU A 6 -5.98 -10.09 11.33
C LEU A 6 -6.16 -10.73 12.71
N PRO A 7 -6.18 -9.97 13.82
CA PRO A 7 -6.63 -10.55 15.07
C PRO A 7 -8.01 -11.17 14.79
N LYS A 8 -8.26 -12.38 15.29
CA LYS A 8 -9.60 -12.97 15.23
C LYS A 8 -10.56 -11.92 15.80
N PHE A 9 -11.45 -11.41 14.96
CA PHE A 9 -12.40 -10.39 15.36
C PHE A 9 -13.62 -11.10 15.94
N ASP A 10 -13.70 -11.13 17.27
CA ASP A 10 -14.77 -11.82 18.00
C ASP A 10 -16.13 -11.10 17.87
N SER A 11 -16.18 -9.87 17.33
CA SER A 11 -17.43 -9.15 17.09
C SER A 11 -17.36 -8.14 15.93
N GLY A 12 -18.52 -7.88 15.29
CA GLY A 12 -18.64 -6.88 14.21
C GLY A 12 -18.32 -5.44 14.63
N ARG A 13 -18.36 -5.13 15.94
CA ARG A 13 -18.02 -3.79 16.48
C ARG A 13 -16.51 -3.54 16.47
N ASP A 14 -15.70 -4.56 16.74
CA ASP A 14 -14.23 -4.44 16.76
C ASP A 14 -13.64 -4.24 15.36
N LEU A 15 -14.30 -4.83 14.35
CA LEU A 15 -13.97 -4.61 12.94
C LEU A 15 -14.19 -3.13 12.56
N VAL A 16 -15.34 -2.58 12.93
CA VAL A 16 -15.69 -1.17 12.65
C VAL A 16 -14.73 -0.22 13.38
N TYR A 17 -14.45 -0.46 14.65
CA TYR A 17 -13.56 0.40 15.43
C TYR A 17 -12.13 0.45 14.87
N ASN A 18 -11.59 -0.70 14.45
CA ASN A 18 -10.24 -0.76 13.84
C ASN A 18 -10.20 -0.21 12.41
N LEU A 19 -11.25 -0.43 11.61
CA LEU A 19 -11.39 0.24 10.32
C LEU A 19 -11.35 1.76 10.51
N LEU A 20 -12.15 2.31 11.42
CA LEU A 20 -12.26 3.75 11.65
C LEU A 20 -10.99 4.40 12.20
N LYS A 21 -10.26 3.73 13.09
CA LYS A 21 -9.12 4.33 13.83
C LYS A 21 -7.76 4.12 13.16
N GLN A 22 -7.58 3.06 12.36
CA GLN A 22 -6.27 2.67 11.83
C GLN A 22 -6.16 2.71 10.28
N ASN A 23 -7.14 3.27 9.56
CA ASN A 23 -7.17 3.24 8.08
C ASN A 23 -7.02 1.81 7.51
N VAL A 24 -7.64 0.83 8.19
CA VAL A 24 -7.48 -0.59 7.87
C VAL A 24 -8.29 -0.94 6.62
N MET A 25 -7.83 -1.96 5.90
CA MET A 25 -8.52 -2.54 4.75
C MET A 25 -9.05 -3.92 5.13
N ALA A 26 -10.33 -4.18 4.87
CA ALA A 26 -10.98 -5.46 5.12
C ALA A 26 -11.53 -6.07 3.82
N LYS A 27 -11.76 -7.39 3.82
CA LYS A 27 -12.49 -8.08 2.75
C LYS A 27 -13.93 -8.31 3.19
N SER A 28 -14.85 -8.34 2.23
CA SER A 28 -16.24 -8.74 2.45
C SER A 28 -16.67 -9.69 1.35
N GLU A 29 -17.55 -10.61 1.71
CA GLU A 29 -18.19 -11.54 0.77
C GLU A 29 -19.35 -10.88 0.03
N ASN A 30 -19.91 -9.80 0.60
CA ASN A 30 -21.00 -9.06 -0.01
C ASN A 30 -20.52 -8.29 -1.25
N VAL A 31 -21.30 -8.36 -2.33
CA VAL A 31 -21.00 -7.67 -3.59
C VAL A 31 -21.55 -6.25 -3.53
N ILE A 32 -20.89 -5.39 -2.76
CA ILE A 32 -21.28 -3.99 -2.58
C ILE A 32 -20.20 -3.08 -3.17
N ARG A 33 -20.61 -1.97 -3.79
CA ARG A 33 -19.73 -0.90 -4.28
C ARG A 33 -20.31 0.45 -3.87
N GLY A 34 -19.44 1.42 -3.62
CA GLY A 34 -19.84 2.78 -3.29
C GLY A 34 -19.32 3.25 -1.94
N ARG A 35 -19.87 4.36 -1.47
CA ARG A 35 -19.48 5.00 -0.20
C ARG A 35 -20.65 4.98 0.75
N ILE A 36 -20.41 4.55 1.99
CA ILE A 36 -21.40 4.60 3.08
C ILE A 36 -20.71 5.23 4.29
N GLY A 37 -21.17 6.42 4.68
CA GLY A 37 -20.50 7.23 5.70
C GLY A 37 -19.05 7.52 5.32
N ASN A 38 -18.10 7.08 6.15
CA ASN A 38 -16.67 7.19 5.89
C ASN A 38 -16.03 5.89 5.35
N MET A 39 -16.83 4.88 4.99
CA MET A 39 -16.34 3.64 4.39
C MET A 39 -16.49 3.66 2.87
N ILE A 40 -15.50 3.12 2.16
CA ILE A 40 -15.49 2.95 0.71
C ILE A 40 -15.39 1.46 0.39
N PHE A 41 -16.39 0.97 -0.33
CA PHE A 41 -16.51 -0.39 -0.84
C PHE A 41 -16.10 -0.42 -2.31
N TYR A 42 -15.15 -1.29 -2.66
CA TYR A 42 -14.63 -1.39 -4.01
C TYR A 42 -14.22 -2.83 -4.32
N ARG A 43 -14.14 -3.18 -5.61
CA ARG A 43 -13.87 -4.55 -6.05
C ARG A 43 -12.53 -4.63 -6.78
N VAL A 44 -11.71 -5.61 -6.42
CA VAL A 44 -10.42 -5.87 -7.08
C VAL A 44 -10.27 -7.37 -7.30
N ARG A 45 -10.12 -7.79 -8.57
CA ARG A 45 -9.99 -9.21 -8.96
C ARG A 45 -11.07 -10.09 -8.33
N GLY A 46 -12.34 -9.67 -8.46
CA GLY A 46 -13.50 -10.41 -7.93
C GLY A 46 -13.80 -10.22 -6.44
N VAL A 47 -12.83 -9.75 -5.63
CA VAL A 47 -12.97 -9.61 -4.17
C VAL A 47 -13.47 -8.22 -3.80
N THR A 48 -14.53 -8.13 -2.98
CA THR A 48 -14.98 -6.87 -2.37
C THR A 48 -14.06 -6.50 -1.21
N ARG A 49 -13.59 -5.26 -1.22
CA ARG A 49 -12.72 -4.67 -0.19
C ARG A 49 -13.37 -3.43 0.38
N ILE A 50 -13.14 -3.22 1.66
CA ILE A 50 -13.62 -2.08 2.43
C ILE A 50 -12.39 -1.32 2.92
N ARG A 51 -12.39 0.00 2.76
CA ARG A 51 -11.45 0.89 3.43
C ARG A 51 -12.21 2.01 4.14
N SER A 52 -11.71 2.45 5.27
CA SER A 52 -12.19 3.68 5.90
C SER A 52 -11.50 4.91 5.31
N VAL A 53 -12.12 6.06 5.51
CA VAL A 53 -11.57 7.40 5.31
C VAL A 53 -11.48 8.05 6.68
N PRO A 54 -10.36 8.71 7.00
CA PRO A 54 -10.18 9.34 8.29
C PRO A 54 -11.27 10.40 8.52
N LEU A 55 -11.84 10.40 9.72
CA LEU A 55 -12.90 11.33 10.12
C LEU A 55 -12.39 12.76 10.34
N SER A 56 -11.10 12.90 10.66
CA SER A 56 -10.44 14.18 10.83
C SER A 56 -9.09 14.19 10.11
N ALA A 57 -8.77 15.33 9.48
CA ALA A 57 -7.46 15.55 8.91
C ALA A 57 -6.48 15.90 10.04
N VAL A 58 -5.77 14.89 10.55
CA VAL A 58 -4.59 15.13 11.40
C VAL A 58 -3.55 15.82 10.52
N ARG A 59 -3.08 17.01 10.94
CA ARG A 59 -1.96 17.67 10.25
C ARG A 59 -0.75 16.73 10.30
N PRO A 60 -0.29 16.22 9.16
CA PRO A 60 0.85 15.32 9.16
C PRO A 60 2.10 16.09 9.58
N ASP A 61 3.02 15.41 10.29
CA ASP A 61 4.37 15.93 10.49
C ASP A 61 5.02 16.13 9.11
N ALA A 62 5.30 17.40 8.78
CA ALA A 62 5.82 17.80 7.47
C ALA A 62 7.13 17.10 7.13
N LEU A 63 7.99 16.86 8.12
CA LEU A 63 9.28 16.20 7.91
C LEU A 63 9.09 14.71 7.61
N LYS A 64 8.29 14.00 8.41
CA LYS A 64 8.00 12.58 8.19
C LYS A 64 7.33 12.35 6.84
N CYS A 65 6.40 13.22 6.45
CA CYS A 65 5.76 13.17 5.13
C CYS A 65 6.74 13.44 4.00
N ARG A 66 7.64 14.42 4.14
CA ARG A 66 8.68 14.71 3.15
C ARG A 66 9.60 13.50 2.97
N THR A 67 10.09 12.90 4.05
CA THR A 67 10.95 11.72 3.97
C THR A 67 10.22 10.55 3.31
N ALA A 68 8.98 10.23 3.73
CA ALA A 68 8.19 9.17 3.11
C ALA A 68 7.98 9.41 1.60
N ARG A 69 7.74 10.66 1.19
CA ARG A 69 7.61 11.05 -0.21
C ARG A 69 8.90 10.83 -0.99
N LEU A 70 10.06 11.22 -0.45
CA LEU A 70 11.36 11.02 -1.10
C LEU A 70 11.68 9.54 -1.27
N ARG A 71 11.39 8.70 -0.28
CA ARG A 71 11.54 7.23 -0.38
C ARG A 71 10.69 6.65 -1.50
N LEU A 72 9.43 7.08 -1.59
CA LEU A 72 8.53 6.64 -2.65
C LEU A 72 9.04 7.05 -4.03
N ILE A 73 9.49 8.30 -4.19
CA ILE A 73 10.06 8.79 -5.46
C ILE A 73 11.26 7.94 -5.87
N ALA A 74 12.19 7.67 -4.95
CA ALA A 74 13.37 6.85 -5.22
C ALA A 74 12.98 5.41 -5.64
N ALA A 75 12.07 4.77 -4.90
CA ALA A 75 11.58 3.43 -5.24
C ALA A 75 10.92 3.37 -6.61
N VAL A 76 10.09 4.36 -6.95
CA VAL A 76 9.42 4.44 -8.25
C VAL A 76 10.43 4.61 -9.38
N ARG A 77 11.38 5.53 -9.25
CA ARG A 77 12.42 5.74 -10.27
C ARG A 77 13.29 4.50 -10.47
N PHE A 78 13.69 3.85 -9.38
CA PHE A 78 14.42 2.60 -9.46
C PHE A 78 13.60 1.52 -10.20
N TYR A 79 12.31 1.38 -9.88
CA TYR A 79 11.44 0.43 -10.57
C TYR A 79 11.24 0.76 -12.05
N GLN A 80 11.20 2.04 -12.42
CA GLN A 80 11.13 2.46 -13.82
C GLN A 80 12.36 1.96 -14.59
N ARG A 81 13.57 2.14 -14.05
CA ARG A 81 14.81 1.62 -14.66
C ARG A 81 14.88 0.08 -14.65
N LEU A 82 14.26 -0.54 -13.65
CA LEU A 82 14.13 -2.00 -13.58
C LEU A 82 13.26 -2.57 -14.72
N GLN A 83 12.34 -1.78 -15.29
CA GLN A 83 11.43 -2.26 -16.32
C GLN A 83 12.14 -2.69 -17.61
N ASP A 84 13.31 -2.12 -17.87
CA ASP A 84 14.14 -2.44 -19.04
C ASP A 84 14.92 -3.76 -18.85
N THR A 85 14.77 -4.42 -17.69
CA THR A 85 15.48 -5.64 -17.34
C THR A 85 14.53 -6.83 -17.15
N ARG A 86 15.07 -8.05 -17.19
CA ARG A 86 14.32 -9.29 -16.88
C ARG A 86 13.80 -9.34 -15.43
N LEU A 87 14.27 -8.47 -14.54
CA LEU A 87 13.81 -8.41 -13.15
C LEU A 87 12.33 -7.99 -13.06
N ARG A 88 11.80 -7.26 -14.07
CA ARG A 88 10.37 -6.97 -14.17
C ARG A 88 9.52 -8.24 -14.19
N ASP A 89 9.93 -9.24 -14.97
CA ASP A 89 9.20 -10.49 -15.12
C ASP A 89 9.27 -11.33 -13.85
N ILE A 90 10.40 -11.29 -13.15
CA ILE A 90 10.55 -11.93 -11.83
C ILE A 90 9.54 -11.33 -10.84
N TRP A 91 9.43 -10.01 -10.76
CA TRP A 91 8.43 -9.37 -9.89
C TRP A 91 7.00 -9.66 -10.32
N ARG A 92 6.73 -9.75 -11.63
CA ARG A 92 5.42 -10.13 -12.16
C ARG A 92 5.06 -11.56 -11.76
N LEU A 93 5.99 -12.49 -11.88
CA LEU A 93 5.83 -13.89 -11.52
C LEU A 93 5.63 -14.04 -10.01
N ALA A 94 6.47 -13.39 -9.21
CA ALA A 94 6.38 -13.40 -7.74
C ALA A 94 5.05 -12.83 -7.21
N ALA A 95 4.38 -11.96 -7.98
CA ALA A 95 3.10 -11.39 -7.61
C ALA A 95 1.88 -12.21 -8.06
N LYS A 96 2.05 -13.27 -8.87
CA LYS A 96 0.95 -14.02 -9.52
C LYS A 96 -0.08 -14.53 -8.52
N ASP A 97 0.37 -15.12 -7.42
CA ASP A 97 -0.49 -15.71 -6.38
C ASP A 97 -0.84 -14.73 -5.26
N THR A 98 -0.47 -13.45 -5.43
CA THR A 98 -0.76 -12.40 -4.46
C THR A 98 -1.94 -11.55 -4.91
N ALA A 99 -2.52 -10.83 -3.95
CA ALA A 99 -3.52 -9.80 -4.23
C ALA A 99 -2.95 -8.54 -4.92
N MET A 100 -1.64 -8.50 -5.19
CA MET A 100 -0.88 -7.34 -5.66
C MET A 100 -0.38 -7.57 -7.11
N ASN A 101 0.10 -6.51 -7.77
CA ASN A 101 0.87 -6.63 -9.01
C ASN A 101 2.36 -6.55 -8.69
N GLY A 102 3.23 -6.87 -9.66
CA GLY A 102 4.68 -6.91 -9.45
C GLY A 102 5.25 -5.60 -8.93
N TYR A 103 4.76 -4.46 -9.43
CA TYR A 103 5.13 -3.13 -8.94
C TYR A 103 4.78 -2.93 -7.46
N ASN A 104 3.52 -3.20 -7.08
CA ASN A 104 3.07 -3.02 -5.70
C ASN A 104 3.83 -3.96 -4.75
N LEU A 105 4.16 -5.18 -5.19
CA LEU A 105 4.98 -6.12 -4.43
C LEU A 105 6.41 -5.59 -4.24
N PHE A 106 7.03 -5.09 -5.31
CA PHE A 106 8.35 -4.46 -5.27
C PHE A 106 8.39 -3.31 -4.26
N VAL A 107 7.47 -2.35 -4.37
CA VAL A 107 7.41 -1.19 -3.47
C VAL A 107 7.23 -1.66 -2.04
N LYS A 108 6.28 -2.59 -1.77
CA LYS A 108 6.01 -3.08 -0.42
C LYS A 108 7.23 -3.74 0.23
N GLN A 109 8.04 -4.47 -0.55
CA GLN A 109 9.19 -5.19 0.00
C GLN A 109 10.43 -4.31 0.14
N ASN A 110 10.61 -3.30 -0.74
CA ASN A 110 11.85 -2.54 -0.84
C ASN A 110 11.76 -1.10 -0.34
N ILE A 111 10.60 -0.57 0.02
CA ILE A 111 10.45 0.86 0.37
C ILE A 111 11.38 1.33 1.49
N TYR A 112 11.72 0.46 2.45
CA TYR A 112 12.63 0.79 3.56
C TYR A 112 14.11 0.70 3.18
N VAL A 113 14.43 0.02 2.08
CA VAL A 113 15.77 0.00 1.49
C VAL A 113 16.10 1.38 0.96
N PHE A 114 15.12 2.21 0.59
CA PHE A 114 15.33 3.62 0.26
C PHE A 114 15.20 4.43 1.54
N ASN A 115 16.30 4.81 2.18
CA ASN A 115 16.34 5.67 3.37
C ASN A 115 17.51 6.67 3.26
N GLU A 116 17.71 7.58 4.20
CA GLU A 116 18.73 8.64 4.06
C GLU A 116 20.17 8.12 3.82
N ARG A 117 20.49 6.88 4.20
CA ARG A 117 21.82 6.27 3.98
C ARG A 117 21.98 5.62 2.61
N THR A 118 20.87 5.23 2.01
CA THR A 118 20.77 4.44 0.77
C THR A 118 20.01 5.15 -0.34
N LEU A 119 19.38 6.30 -0.02
CA LEU A 119 18.86 7.27 -0.98
C LEU A 119 20.10 7.78 -1.70
N PHE A 120 20.40 7.11 -2.80
CA PHE A 120 20.99 7.79 -3.93
C PHE A 120 20.15 9.04 -4.17
N ASP A 121 20.80 10.20 -4.10
CA ASP A 121 20.26 11.47 -4.52
C ASP A 121 19.31 11.24 -5.72
N PRO A 122 18.02 11.57 -5.61
CA PRO A 122 17.07 11.36 -6.70
C PRO A 122 17.56 11.95 -8.03
N ALA A 123 18.42 12.98 -7.99
CA ALA A 123 19.06 13.57 -9.16
C ALA A 123 20.01 12.60 -9.88
N ARG A 124 20.66 11.67 -9.18
CA ARG A 124 21.53 10.64 -9.80
C ARG A 124 20.77 9.57 -10.59
N LEU A 125 19.46 9.48 -10.41
CA LEU A 125 18.60 8.63 -11.23
C LEU A 125 18.09 9.36 -12.49
N LEU A 126 18.52 10.60 -12.77
CA LEU A 126 18.13 11.38 -13.95
C LEU A 126 18.99 11.13 -15.20
N LEU A 127 19.97 10.22 -15.16
CA LEU A 127 20.70 9.76 -16.35
C LEU A 127 20.08 8.48 -16.86
#